data_AF-A0A246HR64-F1
#
_entry.id   AF-A0A246HR64-F1
#
_cell.length_a   1.000
_cell.length_b   1.000
_cell.length_c   1.000
_cell.angle_alpha   90.00
_cell.angle_beta   90.00
_cell.angle_gamma   90.00
#
_symmetry.space_group_name_H-M   'P 1'
#
loop_
_entity.id
_entity.type
_entity.pdbx_description
1 polymer ?
#
loop_
_entity_poly.entity_id
_entity_poly.type
_entity_poly.pdbx_seq_one_letter_code
_entity_poly.pdbx_strand_id
1 'polypeptide(L)' 'MSKEIPTPAHSSTHPLAGCRVIKQIEEGEIRIGESIHLVVLTARDGKARIAIRAPRTLEIVAPKQ' A
#
# COMPACT_ATOMS: atom_id res chain seq x y z
N MET A 1 -3.27 41.97 -8.67
CA MET A 1 -2.05 41.65 -7.90
C MET A 1 -2.44 40.60 -6.87
N SER A 2 -2.36 39.32 -7.22
CA SER A 2 -2.76 38.21 -6.33
C SER A 2 -1.59 37.83 -5.44
N LYS A 3 -1.79 37.87 -4.12
CA LYS A 3 -0.78 37.47 -3.14
C LYS A 3 -0.67 35.94 -3.15
N GLU A 4 0.43 35.41 -3.63
CA GLU A 4 0.77 33.99 -3.48
C GLU A 4 1.04 33.69 -2.01
N ILE A 5 0.32 32.73 -1.45
CA ILE A 5 0.51 32.25 -0.07
C ILE A 5 1.71 31.30 -0.11
N PRO A 6 2.81 31.55 0.64
CA PRO A 6 3.95 30.66 0.61
C PRO A 6 3.55 29.33 1.25
N THR A 7 3.65 28.26 0.46
CA THR A 7 3.46 26.88 0.94
C THR A 7 4.56 26.59 1.97
N PRO A 8 4.24 26.11 3.18
CA PRO A 8 5.25 25.83 4.18
C PRO A 8 6.19 24.74 3.67
N ALA A 9 7.50 24.96 3.79
CA ALA A 9 8.51 23.98 3.45
C ALA A 9 8.40 22.79 4.42
N HIS A 10 7.83 21.69 3.94
CA HIS A 10 7.81 20.43 4.69
C HIS A 10 9.23 19.85 4.76
N SER A 11 9.93 20.17 5.85
CA SER A 11 11.17 19.52 6.26
C SER A 11 10.85 18.17 6.92
N SER A 12 10.48 17.19 6.11
CA SER A 12 10.42 15.79 6.52
C SER A 12 11.34 14.97 5.63
N THR A 13 12.40 14.41 6.20
CA THR A 13 13.30 13.44 5.58
C THR A 13 12.67 12.04 5.43
N HIS A 14 11.43 11.85 5.89
CA HIS A 14 10.65 10.66 5.57
C HIS A 14 9.99 10.85 4.19
N PRO A 15 10.16 9.92 3.24
CA PRO A 15 9.39 9.98 2.00
C PRO A 15 7.91 10.02 2.36
N LEU A 16 7.22 11.04 1.87
CA LEU A 16 5.77 11.19 1.97
C LEU A 16 5.12 9.83 1.67
N ALA A 17 4.18 9.39 2.51
CA ALA A 17 3.46 8.13 2.31
C ALA A 17 2.91 8.08 0.87
N GLY A 18 3.53 7.25 0.03
CA GLY A 18 3.20 7.15 -1.38
C GLY A 18 2.21 6.01 -1.63
N CYS A 19 1.25 6.22 -2.53
CA CYS A 19 0.40 5.14 -3.04
C CYS A 19 1.03 4.55 -4.31
N ARG A 20 1.30 3.24 -4.31
CA ARG A 20 1.79 2.52 -5.50
C ARG A 20 0.75 1.49 -5.92
N VAL A 21 0.26 1.62 -7.15
CA VAL A 21 -0.64 0.63 -7.76
C VAL A 21 0.20 -0.46 -8.40
N ILE A 22 -0.08 -1.72 -8.06
CA ILE A 22 0.58 -2.91 -8.62
C ILE A 22 -0.49 -3.76 -9.30
N LYS A 23 -0.35 -3.98 -10.61
CA LYS A 23 -1.24 -4.86 -11.37
C LYS A 23 -0.68 -6.28 -11.37
N GLN A 24 -1.17 -7.10 -10.45
CA GLN A 24 -0.83 -8.52 -10.38
C GLN A 24 -1.89 -9.34 -11.14
N ILE A 25 -1.49 -10.01 -12.21
CA ILE A 25 -2.40 -10.79 -13.09
C ILE A 25 -2.40 -12.27 -12.72
N GLU A 26 -1.29 -12.76 -12.15
CA GLU A 26 -1.07 -14.16 -11.78
C GLU A 26 -0.81 -14.31 -10.28
N GLU A 27 -0.90 -15.54 -9.78
CA GLU A 27 -0.53 -15.86 -8.39
C GLU A 27 0.91 -15.44 -8.09
N GLY A 28 1.17 -14.91 -6.90
CA GLY A 28 2.51 -14.41 -6.56
C GLY A 28 2.60 -13.62 -5.27
N GLU A 29 3.83 -13.28 -4.88
CA GLU A 29 4.16 -12.52 -3.67
C GLU A 29 4.61 -11.10 -4.01
N ILE A 30 4.00 -10.11 -3.36
CA ILE A 30 4.40 -8.71 -3.37
C ILE A 30 4.98 -8.37 -1.99
N ARG A 31 6.20 -7.83 -1.96
CA ARG A 31 6.91 -7.49 -0.72
C ARG A 31 6.88 -5.98 -0.47
N ILE A 32 6.56 -5.58 0.77
CA ILE A 32 6.61 -4.20 1.24
C ILE A 32 7.61 -4.14 2.39
N GLY A 33 8.74 -3.46 2.14
CA GLY A 33 9.87 -3.47 3.05
C GLY A 33 10.36 -4.89 3.32
N GLU A 34 10.74 -5.17 4.56
CA GLU A 34 11.30 -6.47 4.96
C GLU A 34 10.27 -7.42 5.57
N SER A 35 9.14 -6.91 6.05
CA SER A 35 8.27 -7.65 6.98
C SER A 35 6.82 -7.82 6.53
N ILE A 36 6.36 -7.06 5.52
CA ILE A 36 4.99 -7.16 5.01
C ILE A 36 5.01 -7.85 3.65
N HIS A 37 4.24 -8.91 3.52
CA HIS A 37 4.12 -9.69 2.30
C HIS A 37 2.65 -9.86 1.94
N LEU A 38 2.27 -9.45 0.73
CA LEU A 38 0.96 -9.71 0.16
C LEU A 38 1.08 -10.88 -0.80
N VAL A 39 0.30 -11.92 -0.57
CA VAL A 39 0.28 -13.12 -1.43
C VAL A 39 -1.04 -13.11 -2.19
N VAL A 40 -0.97 -12.96 -3.51
CA VAL A 40 -2.12 -13.12 -4.40
C VAL A 40 -2.32 -14.61 -4.64
N LEU A 41 -3.36 -15.16 -4.03
CA LEU A 41 -3.70 -16.58 -4.09
C LEU A 41 -4.50 -16.91 -5.34
N THR A 42 -5.38 -16.01 -5.78
CA THR A 42 -6.09 -16.11 -7.07
C THR A 42 -6.47 -14.72 -7.56
N ALA A 43 -6.47 -14.51 -8.88
CA ALA A 43 -6.99 -13.29 -9.52
C ALA A 43 -7.83 -13.66 -10.74
N ARG A 44 -9.16 -13.49 -10.66
CA ARG A 44 -10.11 -13.80 -11.76
C ARG A 44 -11.28 -12.83 -11.74
N ASP A 45 -11.78 -12.46 -12.92
CA ASP A 45 -13.00 -11.68 -13.10
C ASP A 45 -13.04 -10.36 -12.29
N GLY A 46 -11.89 -9.67 -12.21
CA GLY A 46 -11.75 -8.43 -11.44
C GLY A 46 -11.75 -8.62 -9.92
N LYS A 47 -11.75 -9.86 -9.44
CA LYS A 47 -11.64 -10.21 -8.01
C LYS A 47 -10.28 -10.85 -7.74
N ALA A 48 -9.73 -10.55 -6.57
CA ALA A 48 -8.50 -11.18 -6.10
C ALA A 48 -8.69 -11.72 -4.69
N ARG A 49 -8.19 -12.93 -4.43
CA ARG A 49 -8.00 -13.46 -3.07
C ARG A 49 -6.57 -13.15 -2.68
N ILE A 50 -6.42 -12.39 -1.60
CA ILE A 50 -5.12 -11.93 -1.12
C ILE A 50 -4.95 -12.40 0.34
N ALA A 51 -3.80 -12.97 0.66
CA ALA A 51 -3.37 -13.18 2.04
C ALA A 51 -2.33 -12.11 2.41
N ILE A 52 -2.38 -11.60 3.64
CA ILE A 52 -1.43 -10.62 4.15
C ILE A 52 -0.64 -11.28 5.28
N ARG A 53 0.68 -11.40 5.11
CA ARG A 53 1.61 -11.82 6.15
C ARG A 53 2.33 -10.58 6.69
N ALA A 54 2.18 -10.35 7.98
CA ALA A 54 2.81 -9.24 8.69
C ALA A 54 3.18 -9.66 10.13
N PRO A 55 4.08 -8.92 10.81
CA PRO A 55 4.32 -9.09 12.24
C PRO A 55 3.04 -8.99 13.06
N ARG A 56 2.93 -9.75 14.15
CA ARG A 56 1.76 -9.74 15.06
C ARG A 56 1.52 -8.40 15.76
N THR A 57 2.52 -7.52 15.76
CA THR A 57 2.41 -6.15 16.28
C THR A 57 1.62 -5.23 15.35
N LEU A 58 1.40 -5.63 14.09
CA LEU A 58 0.59 -4.89 13.13
C LEU A 58 -0.83 -5.48 13.09
N GLU A 59 -1.81 -4.62 13.31
CA GLU A 59 -3.21 -4.95 13.11
C GLU A 59 -3.54 -4.96 11.62
N ILE A 60 -4.24 -5.99 11.16
CA ILE A 60 -4.76 -6.08 9.79
C ILE A 60 -6.27 -5.89 9.86
N VAL A 61 -6.75 -4.76 9.34
CA VAL A 61 -8.18 -4.43 9.29
C VAL A 61 -8.64 -4.44 7.84
N ALA A 62 -9.74 -5.14 7.56
CA ALA A 62 -10.43 -5.10 6.27
C ALA A 62 -11.92 -4.84 6.51
N PRO A 63 -12.58 -4.00 5.69
CA PRO A 63 -14.03 -3.88 5.72
C PRO A 63 -14.66 -5.24 5.41
N LYS A 64 -15.79 -5.54 6.05
CA LYS A 64 -16.56 -6.77 5.77
C LYS A 64 -16.94 -6.77 4.28
N GLN A 65 -16.62 -7.86 3.59
CA GLN A 65 -16.97 -8.08 2.19
C GLN A 65 -18.38 -8.64 2.03
#